data_AF-A0AAU2SA36-F1
#
_entry.id   AF-A0AAU2SA36-F1
#
_cell.length_a   1.000
_cell.length_b   1.000
_cell.length_c   1.000
_cell.angle_alpha   90.00
_cell.angle_beta   90.00
_cell.angle_gamma   90.00
#
_symmetry.space_group_name_H-M   'P 1'
#
loop_
_entity.id
_entity.type
_entity.pdbx_description
1 polymer ?
#
loop_
_entity_poly.entity_id
_entity_poly.type
_entity_poly.pdbx_seq_one_letter_code
_entity_poly.pdbx_strand_id
1 'polypeptide(L)'
;MRRALIIVDVQKDFCEGGSVPVKGGAGRAAAIAELVGHADGRYAFVVATRDHHIDPGAHFSENPDFQDSFPVHCVVGSEGGEFHPDFAPAVDSGHVDEVIFKGAHSASKSGFEGFTQDGTTLSAWLKARDITDLDVVGIATDHCVKATALDGVRAGFTVRVLLDYTAGVAADTTRTALDELRRAGVALSGEPVVV
;
A
#
# COMPACT_ATOMS: atom_id res chain seq x y z
N MET A 1 8.66 -20.87 -7.43
CA MET A 1 8.07 -19.89 -6.50
C MET A 1 7.43 -18.82 -7.34
N ARG A 2 6.16 -18.49 -7.10
CA ARG A 2 5.41 -17.53 -7.90
C ARG A 2 5.14 -16.30 -7.05
N ARG A 3 5.71 -15.17 -7.44
CA ARG A 3 5.74 -13.96 -6.62
C ARG A 3 4.84 -12.87 -7.18
N ALA A 4 4.13 -12.17 -6.31
CA ALA A 4 3.45 -10.92 -6.66
C ALA A 4 4.14 -9.72 -6.01
N LEU A 5 4.05 -8.56 -6.67
CA LEU A 5 4.37 -7.26 -6.08
C LEU A 5 3.06 -6.62 -5.60
N ILE A 6 3.01 -6.20 -4.35
CA ILE A 6 1.89 -5.47 -3.75
C ILE A 6 2.30 -4.01 -3.53
N ILE A 7 1.65 -3.10 -4.25
CA ILE A 7 1.93 -1.66 -4.22
C ILE A 7 0.86 -0.99 -3.37
N VAL A 8 1.24 -0.55 -2.18
CA VAL A 8 0.29 -0.05 -1.18
C VAL A 8 0.11 1.46 -1.32
N ASP A 9 -1.12 1.87 -1.65
CA ASP A 9 -1.67 3.22 -1.46
C ASP A 9 -0.79 4.36 -2.00
N VAL A 10 -0.28 4.23 -3.23
CA VAL A 10 0.50 5.28 -3.91
C VAL A 10 -0.44 6.34 -4.50
N GLN A 11 -1.24 6.97 -3.64
CA GLN A 11 -2.28 7.95 -3.98
C GLN A 11 -1.81 9.39 -3.73
N LYS A 12 -2.46 10.35 -4.41
CA LYS A 12 -2.13 11.78 -4.30
C LYS A 12 -2.23 12.29 -2.86
N ASP A 13 -3.28 11.90 -2.13
CA ASP A 13 -3.48 12.37 -0.75
C ASP A 13 -2.39 11.96 0.23
N PHE A 14 -1.67 10.87 -0.06
CA PHE A 14 -0.56 10.38 0.76
C PHE A 14 0.81 10.91 0.32
N CYS A 15 0.87 11.72 -0.73
CA CYS A 15 2.09 12.35 -1.22
C CYS A 15 2.09 13.86 -0.93
N GLU A 16 3.23 14.53 -1.11
CA GLU A 16 3.36 15.96 -0.89
C GLU A 16 2.30 16.78 -1.65
N GLY A 17 1.60 17.66 -0.93
CA GLY A 17 0.48 18.46 -1.46
C GLY A 17 -0.90 17.80 -1.26
N GLY A 18 -0.95 16.53 -0.86
CA GLY A 18 -2.16 15.82 -0.46
C GLY A 18 -2.68 16.22 0.93
N SER A 19 -3.86 15.70 1.29
CA SER A 19 -4.50 15.97 2.58
C SER A 19 -3.85 15.27 3.78
N VAL A 20 -3.20 14.11 3.58
CA VAL A 20 -2.49 13.35 4.62
C VAL A 20 -1.10 12.95 4.11
N PRO A 21 -0.24 13.93 3.82
CA PRO A 21 0.99 13.68 3.07
C PRO A 21 2.03 12.94 3.91
N VAL A 22 2.69 11.95 3.30
CA VAL A 22 3.89 11.30 3.83
C VAL A 22 5.10 11.83 3.06
N LYS A 23 6.05 12.41 3.79
CA LYS A 23 7.23 13.02 3.19
C LYS A 23 8.10 11.96 2.50
N GLY A 24 8.53 12.26 1.27
CA GLY A 24 9.18 11.34 0.36
C GLY A 24 8.22 10.49 -0.49
N GLY A 25 6.91 10.65 -0.31
CA GLY A 25 5.86 9.87 -0.99
C GLY A 25 5.92 10.01 -2.52
N ALA A 26 6.01 11.24 -3.05
CA ALA A 26 6.14 11.46 -4.49
C ALA A 26 7.39 10.77 -5.07
N GLY A 27 8.51 10.86 -4.35
CA GLY A 27 9.74 10.18 -4.74
C GLY A 27 9.63 8.65 -4.72
N ARG A 28 8.81 8.06 -3.83
CA ARG A 28 8.52 6.62 -3.86
C ARG A 28 7.57 6.25 -4.99
N ALA A 29 6.60 7.10 -5.33
CA ALA A 29 5.73 6.88 -6.48
C ALA A 29 6.54 6.70 -7.78
N ALA A 30 7.48 7.61 -8.05
CA ALA A 30 8.39 7.51 -9.20
C ALA A 30 9.26 6.24 -9.13
N ALA A 31 9.88 5.95 -7.99
CA ALA A 31 10.74 4.77 -7.83
C ALA A 31 9.98 3.45 -8.03
N ILE A 32 8.72 3.37 -7.59
CA ILE A 32 7.87 2.19 -7.77
C ILE A 32 7.46 2.06 -9.23
N ALA A 33 7.14 3.16 -9.93
CA ALA A 33 6.83 3.12 -11.36
C ALA A 33 8.01 2.54 -12.17
N GLU A 34 9.24 2.96 -11.85
CA GLU A 34 10.46 2.42 -12.45
C GLU A 34 10.66 0.94 -12.11
N LEU A 35 10.44 0.52 -10.87
CA LEU A 35 10.51 -0.89 -10.46
C LEU A 35 9.55 -1.77 -11.26
N VAL A 36 8.32 -1.30 -11.47
CA VAL A 36 7.30 -2.01 -12.23
C VAL A 36 7.67 -2.09 -13.71
N GLY A 37 8.13 -0.97 -14.30
CA GLY A 37 8.57 -0.93 -15.69
C GLY A 37 9.77 -1.84 -16.01
N HIS A 38 10.62 -2.11 -15.01
CA HIS A 38 11.81 -2.97 -15.13
C HIS A 38 11.67 -4.32 -14.43
N ALA A 39 10.43 -4.76 -14.17
CA ALA A 39 10.23 -6.02 -13.45
C ALA A 39 10.75 -7.23 -14.23
N ASP A 40 10.85 -7.19 -15.57
CA ASP A 40 11.46 -8.25 -16.43
C ASP A 40 11.06 -9.70 -16.05
N GLY A 41 9.77 -9.91 -15.71
CA GLY A 41 9.26 -11.22 -15.30
C GLY A 41 9.60 -11.66 -13.86
N ARG A 42 10.21 -10.78 -13.05
CA ARG A 42 10.43 -10.98 -11.61
C ARG A 42 9.12 -11.21 -10.85
N TYR A 43 8.06 -10.54 -11.27
CA TYR A 43 6.73 -10.65 -10.69
C TYR A 43 5.80 -11.34 -11.67
N ALA A 44 5.11 -12.36 -11.19
CA ALA A 44 4.06 -13.01 -11.97
C ALA A 44 2.80 -12.15 -12.05
N PHE A 45 2.57 -11.31 -11.03
CA PHE A 45 1.50 -10.33 -10.98
C PHE A 45 1.94 -9.09 -10.17
N VAL A 46 1.43 -7.92 -10.54
CA VAL A 46 1.58 -6.65 -9.85
C VAL A 46 0.19 -6.18 -9.45
N VAL A 47 -0.04 -5.98 -8.16
CA VAL A 47 -1.34 -5.59 -7.61
C VAL A 47 -1.17 -4.30 -6.83
N ALA A 48 -1.99 -3.29 -7.12
CA ALA A 48 -2.04 -2.06 -6.33
C ALA A 48 -3.19 -2.10 -5.33
N THR A 49 -3.04 -1.42 -4.20
CA THR A 49 -4.16 -1.10 -3.31
C THR A 49 -4.43 0.39 -3.34
N ARG A 50 -5.68 0.76 -3.09
CA ARG A 50 -6.07 2.15 -2.86
C ARG A 50 -7.11 2.24 -1.75
N ASP A 51 -6.95 3.23 -0.90
CA ASP A 51 -8.05 3.73 -0.07
C ASP A 51 -9.13 4.31 -0.97
N HIS A 52 -10.38 3.96 -0.66
CA HIS A 52 -11.54 4.23 -1.50
C HIS A 52 -12.74 4.59 -0.64
N HIS A 53 -12.68 5.72 0.05
CA HIS A 53 -13.64 6.11 1.08
C HIS A 53 -14.93 6.69 0.49
N ILE A 54 -16.07 6.04 0.75
CA ILE A 54 -17.42 6.56 0.42
C ILE A 54 -17.98 7.29 1.63
N ASP A 55 -18.06 6.59 2.76
CA ASP A 55 -18.48 7.15 4.05
C ASP A 55 -17.89 6.30 5.18
N PRO A 56 -16.63 6.55 5.59
CA PRO A 56 -15.94 5.72 6.57
C PRO A 56 -16.26 6.14 8.03
N GLY A 57 -17.25 7.00 8.24
CA GLY A 57 -17.70 7.44 9.56
C GLY A 57 -16.59 8.09 10.39
N ALA A 58 -16.37 7.56 11.59
CA ALA A 58 -15.41 8.12 12.57
C ALA A 58 -13.94 8.12 12.12
N HIS A 59 -13.62 7.47 11.00
CA HIS A 59 -12.30 7.58 10.37
C HIS A 59 -11.99 9.02 9.95
N PHE A 60 -12.99 9.80 9.55
CA PHE A 60 -12.81 11.22 9.22
C PHE A 60 -13.11 12.11 10.43
N SER A 61 -12.18 13.01 10.73
CA SER A 61 -12.29 13.95 11.85
C SER A 61 -11.64 15.29 11.50
N GLU A 62 -12.26 16.38 11.95
CA GLU A 62 -11.64 17.72 11.93
C GLU A 62 -10.53 17.87 13.00
N ASN A 63 -10.54 17.00 14.01
CA ASN A 63 -9.52 16.92 15.07
C ASN A 63 -8.96 15.50 15.14
N PRO A 64 -8.18 15.07 14.14
CA PRO A 64 -7.68 13.70 14.03
C PRO A 64 -6.61 13.39 15.08
N ASP A 65 -6.58 12.13 15.52
CA ASP A 65 -5.52 11.57 16.38
C ASP A 65 -4.35 10.99 15.57
N PHE A 66 -4.50 10.86 14.25
CA PHE A 66 -3.54 10.28 13.30
C PHE A 66 -3.18 8.82 13.59
N GLN A 67 -4.01 8.12 14.35
CA GLN A 67 -3.91 6.69 14.65
C GLN A 67 -5.12 5.95 14.10
N ASP A 68 -6.32 6.39 14.50
CA ASP A 68 -7.61 5.81 14.16
C ASP A 68 -8.54 6.82 13.48
N SER A 69 -8.25 8.12 13.59
CA SER A 69 -8.96 9.19 12.87
C SER A 69 -7.99 10.11 12.12
N PHE A 70 -8.43 10.59 10.96
CA PHE A 70 -7.63 11.35 9.99
C PHE A 70 -8.45 12.50 9.38
N PRO A 71 -7.80 13.52 8.78
CA PRO A 71 -8.49 14.44 7.89
C PRO A 71 -9.19 13.70 6.75
N VAL A 72 -10.16 14.34 6.07
CA VAL A 72 -10.78 13.76 4.87
C VAL A 72 -9.71 13.53 3.80
N HIS A 73 -9.65 12.30 3.29
CA HIS A 73 -8.70 11.87 2.26
C HIS A 73 -9.29 10.72 1.43
N CYS A 74 -8.71 10.47 0.25
CA CYS A 74 -9.00 9.36 -0.65
C CYS A 74 -10.49 9.12 -0.89
N VAL A 75 -11.27 10.20 -0.94
CA VAL A 75 -12.72 10.14 -1.17
C VAL A 75 -12.99 9.69 -2.60
N VAL A 76 -13.98 8.82 -2.79
CA VAL A 76 -14.37 8.36 -4.12
C VAL A 76 -14.70 9.53 -5.05
N GLY A 77 -14.06 9.55 -6.22
CA GLY A 77 -14.25 10.59 -7.25
C GLY A 77 -13.52 11.90 -6.97
N SER A 78 -12.79 12.01 -5.85
CA SER A 78 -11.90 13.14 -5.60
C SER A 78 -10.56 12.96 -6.30
N GLU A 79 -9.90 14.07 -6.60
CA GLU A 79 -8.53 14.05 -7.12
C GLU A 79 -7.57 13.36 -6.14
N GLY A 80 -7.69 13.63 -4.84
CA GLY A 80 -6.81 13.09 -3.81
C GLY A 80 -6.81 11.54 -3.72
N GLY A 81 -7.92 10.91 -4.11
CA GLY A 81 -8.04 9.45 -4.19
C GLY A 81 -7.44 8.81 -5.45
N GLU A 82 -6.98 9.59 -6.42
CA GLU A 82 -6.30 9.06 -7.60
C GLU A 82 -4.87 8.61 -7.27
N PHE A 83 -4.32 7.70 -8.09
CA PHE A 83 -2.91 7.37 -8.01
C PHE A 83 -2.05 8.62 -8.29
N HIS A 84 -0.89 8.69 -7.64
CA HIS A 84 0.04 9.79 -7.83
C HIS A 84 0.46 9.90 -9.31
N PRO A 85 0.60 11.12 -9.90
CA PRO A 85 0.93 11.29 -11.32
C PRO A 85 2.20 10.58 -11.78
N ASP A 86 3.18 10.41 -10.90
CA ASP A 86 4.43 9.68 -11.22
C ASP A 86 4.24 8.15 -11.28
N PHE A 87 3.13 7.62 -10.72
CA PHE A 87 2.81 6.19 -10.70
C PHE A 87 1.63 5.83 -11.61
N ALA A 88 0.65 6.73 -11.77
CA ALA A 88 -0.55 6.51 -12.57
C ALA A 88 -0.27 5.97 -13.99
N PRO A 89 0.76 6.44 -14.73
CA PRO A 89 1.08 5.89 -16.05
C PRO A 89 1.37 4.39 -16.05
N ALA A 90 1.97 3.84 -14.98
CA ALA A 90 2.23 2.40 -14.87
C ALA A 90 0.93 1.59 -14.72
N VAL A 91 -0.09 2.17 -14.09
CA VAL A 91 -1.43 1.59 -13.99
C VAL A 91 -2.11 1.64 -15.35
N ASP A 92 -2.12 2.81 -15.99
CA ASP A 92 -2.80 3.04 -17.27
C ASP A 92 -2.19 2.24 -18.43
N SER A 93 -0.89 1.96 -18.38
CA SER A 93 -0.19 1.14 -19.37
C SER A 93 -0.39 -0.37 -19.15
N GLY A 94 -1.17 -0.77 -18.14
CA GLY A 94 -1.46 -2.17 -17.85
C GLY A 94 -0.33 -2.94 -17.19
N HIS A 95 0.65 -2.25 -16.57
CA HIS A 95 1.67 -2.94 -15.77
C HIS A 95 1.17 -3.30 -14.36
N VAL A 96 -0.01 -2.83 -13.97
CA VAL A 96 -0.74 -3.27 -12.77
C VAL A 96 -1.88 -4.17 -13.22
N ASP A 97 -1.85 -5.42 -12.76
CA ASP A 97 -2.80 -6.47 -13.17
C ASP A 97 -4.15 -6.34 -12.44
N GLU A 98 -4.17 -5.73 -11.26
CA GLU A 98 -5.37 -5.59 -10.43
C GLU A 98 -5.26 -4.44 -9.44
N VAL A 99 -6.40 -3.83 -9.09
CA VAL A 99 -6.50 -2.84 -8.03
C VAL A 99 -7.47 -3.28 -6.94
N ILE A 100 -6.99 -3.27 -5.71
CA ILE A 100 -7.76 -3.60 -4.52
C ILE A 100 -8.26 -2.32 -3.84
N PHE A 101 -9.57 -2.22 -3.66
CA PHE A 101 -10.26 -1.11 -3.00
C PHE A 101 -10.53 -1.45 -1.54
N LYS A 102 -10.08 -0.61 -0.62
CA LYS A 102 -10.31 -0.77 0.81
C LYS A 102 -10.92 0.49 1.43
N GLY A 103 -11.58 0.31 2.57
CA GLY A 103 -12.07 1.43 3.39
C GLY A 103 -13.38 2.10 2.94
N ALA A 104 -14.21 1.47 2.09
CA ALA A 104 -15.42 2.11 1.55
C ALA A 104 -16.37 2.66 2.62
N HIS A 105 -16.62 1.90 3.68
CA HIS A 105 -17.59 2.22 4.74
C HIS A 105 -17.02 2.05 6.15
N SER A 106 -15.70 1.96 6.29
CA SER A 106 -15.00 1.84 7.56
C SER A 106 -13.54 2.26 7.42
N ALA A 107 -12.86 2.48 8.54
CA ALA A 107 -11.41 2.50 8.54
C ALA A 107 -10.87 1.16 8.00
N SER A 108 -9.77 1.22 7.25
CA SER A 108 -9.02 0.05 6.79
C SER A 108 -7.56 0.42 6.67
N LYS A 109 -6.68 -0.50 7.07
CA LYS A 109 -5.23 -0.30 7.04
C LYS A 109 -4.55 -1.28 6.10
N SER A 110 -5.11 -2.47 5.89
CA SER A 110 -4.47 -3.56 5.16
C SER A 110 -5.10 -3.77 3.78
N GLY A 111 -4.28 -4.00 2.77
CA GLY A 111 -4.75 -4.45 1.46
C GLY A 111 -5.54 -5.76 1.51
N PHE A 112 -5.37 -6.57 2.54
CA PHE A 112 -6.12 -7.80 2.75
C PHE A 112 -7.56 -7.59 3.26
N GLU A 113 -7.89 -6.38 3.70
CA GLU A 113 -9.27 -5.99 4.06
C GLU A 113 -10.05 -5.48 2.83
N GLY A 114 -9.37 -5.28 1.71
CA GLY A 114 -9.96 -4.76 0.48
C GLY A 114 -10.42 -5.83 -0.49
N PHE A 115 -11.09 -5.34 -1.54
CA PHE A 115 -11.68 -6.15 -2.59
C PHE A 115 -11.38 -5.57 -3.97
N THR A 116 -11.26 -6.43 -4.97
CA THR A 116 -11.38 -6.03 -6.38
C THR A 116 -12.76 -5.42 -6.66
N GLN A 117 -12.94 -4.84 -7.84
CA GLN A 117 -14.24 -4.27 -8.25
C GLN A 117 -15.37 -5.31 -8.26
N ASP A 118 -15.05 -6.58 -8.52
CA ASP A 118 -16.02 -7.68 -8.54
C ASP A 118 -16.25 -8.33 -7.15
N GLY A 119 -15.63 -7.81 -6.09
CA GLY A 119 -15.83 -8.27 -4.71
C GLY A 119 -14.90 -9.42 -4.29
N THR A 120 -13.87 -9.74 -5.07
CA THR A 120 -12.86 -10.75 -4.72
C THR A 120 -11.85 -10.16 -3.72
N THR A 121 -11.60 -10.86 -2.61
CA THR A 121 -10.54 -10.42 -1.66
C THR A 121 -9.15 -10.58 -2.26
N LEU A 122 -8.19 -9.76 -1.82
CA LEU A 122 -6.78 -9.89 -2.23
C LEU A 122 -6.24 -11.32 -2.01
N SER A 123 -6.53 -11.92 -0.84
CA SER A 123 -6.08 -13.28 -0.53
C SER A 123 -6.62 -14.32 -1.51
N ALA A 124 -7.92 -14.27 -1.82
CA ALA A 124 -8.54 -15.18 -2.78
C ALA A 124 -7.97 -14.97 -4.19
N TRP A 125 -7.80 -13.71 -4.61
CA TRP A 125 -7.27 -13.34 -5.92
C TRP A 125 -5.84 -13.88 -6.12
N LEU A 126 -4.97 -13.74 -5.12
CA LEU A 126 -3.59 -14.23 -5.13
C LEU A 126 -3.54 -15.77 -5.11
N LYS A 127 -4.34 -16.42 -4.26
CA LYS A 127 -4.36 -17.89 -4.13
C LYS A 127 -4.88 -18.59 -5.37
N ALA A 128 -5.90 -18.02 -6.03
CA ALA A 128 -6.41 -18.54 -7.30
C ALA A 128 -5.38 -18.50 -8.44
N ARG A 129 -4.28 -17.75 -8.25
CA ARG A 129 -3.18 -17.57 -9.20
C ARG A 129 -1.89 -18.27 -8.76
N ASP A 130 -1.96 -19.14 -7.77
CA ASP A 130 -0.83 -19.89 -7.21
C ASP A 130 0.32 -19.01 -6.69
N ILE A 131 0.01 -17.78 -6.23
CA ILE A 131 1.02 -16.92 -5.61
C ILE A 131 1.37 -17.48 -4.23
N THR A 132 2.67 -17.59 -3.95
CA THR A 132 3.22 -18.07 -2.68
C THR A 132 4.04 -17.01 -1.94
N ASP A 133 4.55 -16.04 -2.69
CA ASP A 133 5.49 -15.03 -2.21
C ASP A 133 4.99 -13.62 -2.54
N LEU A 134 5.18 -12.67 -1.61
CA LEU A 134 4.82 -11.28 -1.79
C LEU A 134 6.04 -10.39 -1.54
N ASP A 135 6.31 -9.48 -2.48
CA ASP A 135 7.08 -8.27 -2.18
C ASP A 135 6.08 -7.13 -1.94
N VAL A 136 6.25 -6.34 -0.88
CA VAL A 136 5.37 -5.23 -0.51
C VAL A 136 6.15 -3.92 -0.55
N VAL A 137 5.57 -2.90 -1.18
CA VAL A 137 6.11 -1.54 -1.33
C VAL A 137 4.99 -0.52 -1.13
N GLY A 138 5.30 0.78 -1.10
CA GLY A 138 4.30 1.85 -1.05
C GLY A 138 4.29 2.64 0.26
N ILE A 139 3.12 3.16 0.64
CA ILE A 139 2.98 4.21 1.65
C ILE A 139 1.83 3.84 2.62
N ALA A 140 1.91 4.08 3.93
CA ALA A 140 3.11 4.40 4.70
C ALA A 140 3.72 3.14 5.34
N THR A 141 5.04 3.15 5.54
CA THR A 141 5.84 2.05 6.09
C THR A 141 5.29 1.56 7.44
N ASP A 142 4.94 2.50 8.31
CA ASP A 142 4.46 2.30 9.67
C ASP A 142 2.95 2.09 9.81
N HIS A 143 2.20 2.27 8.71
CA HIS A 143 0.75 2.09 8.66
C HIS A 143 0.38 0.98 7.67
N CYS A 144 -0.08 1.35 6.46
CA CYS A 144 -0.71 0.41 5.53
C CYS A 144 0.26 -0.64 4.98
N VAL A 145 1.53 -0.29 4.76
CA VAL A 145 2.56 -1.25 4.34
C VAL A 145 2.77 -2.31 5.41
N LYS A 146 2.94 -1.87 6.67
CA LYS A 146 3.06 -2.78 7.81
C LYS A 146 1.85 -3.69 7.93
N ALA A 147 0.65 -3.12 7.96
CA ALA A 147 -0.59 -3.87 8.13
C ALA A 147 -0.76 -4.93 7.03
N THR A 148 -0.55 -4.54 5.77
CA THR A 148 -0.62 -5.42 4.60
C THR A 148 0.41 -6.55 4.68
N ALA A 149 1.66 -6.25 5.05
CA ALA A 149 2.69 -7.28 5.17
C ALA A 149 2.40 -8.28 6.30
N LEU A 150 1.94 -7.79 7.46
CA LEU A 150 1.55 -8.66 8.59
C LEU A 150 0.36 -9.54 8.24
N ASP A 151 -0.66 -9.02 7.55
CA ASP A 151 -1.78 -9.83 7.07
C ASP A 151 -1.36 -10.83 5.98
N GLY A 152 -0.41 -10.46 5.12
CA GLY A 152 0.16 -11.41 4.15
C GLY A 152 0.76 -12.63 4.83
N VAL A 153 1.52 -12.43 5.91
CA VAL A 153 2.05 -13.55 6.72
C VAL A 153 0.90 -14.34 7.34
N ARG A 154 -0.09 -13.68 7.97
CA ARG A 154 -1.26 -14.35 8.58
C ARG A 154 -2.07 -15.15 7.55
N ALA A 155 -2.14 -14.68 6.31
CA ALA A 155 -2.83 -15.34 5.22
C ALA A 155 -2.07 -16.52 4.60
N GLY A 156 -0.81 -16.75 5.05
CA GLY A 156 0.02 -17.89 4.69
C GLY A 156 1.06 -17.62 3.60
N PHE A 157 1.31 -16.37 3.24
CA PHE A 157 2.31 -16.01 2.22
C PHE A 157 3.71 -15.82 2.84
N THR A 158 4.75 -16.08 2.05
CA THR A 158 6.10 -15.63 2.38
C THR A 158 6.21 -14.16 1.99
N VAL A 159 6.47 -13.26 2.95
CA VAL A 159 6.41 -11.81 2.72
C VAL A 159 7.79 -11.17 2.88
N ARG A 160 8.11 -10.28 1.95
CA ARG A 160 9.23 -9.35 2.02
C ARG A 160 8.74 -7.91 1.82
N VAL A 161 9.26 -6.97 2.59
CA VAL A 161 9.05 -5.52 2.36
C VAL A 161 10.34 -4.96 1.75
N LEU A 162 10.21 -4.28 0.60
CA LEU A 162 11.33 -3.60 -0.06
C LEU A 162 11.34 -2.14 0.39
N LEU A 163 12.09 -1.86 1.46
CA LEU A 163 12.10 -0.59 2.16
C LEU A 163 12.62 0.57 1.30
N ASP A 164 13.50 0.29 0.33
CA ASP A 164 13.92 1.30 -0.65
C ASP A 164 12.73 1.88 -1.45
N TYR A 165 11.56 1.23 -1.43
CA TYR A 165 10.35 1.66 -2.10
C TYR A 165 9.23 2.00 -1.12
N THR A 166 9.57 2.36 0.12
CA THR A 166 8.59 2.78 1.13
C THR A 166 8.93 4.14 1.76
N ALA A 167 7.91 4.85 2.21
CA ALA A 167 8.04 6.09 2.98
C ALA A 167 7.32 5.93 4.33
N GLY A 168 7.95 6.32 5.43
CA GLY A 168 7.40 6.25 6.79
C GLY A 168 6.94 7.61 7.29
N VAL A 169 5.93 7.64 8.15
CA VAL A 169 5.36 8.88 8.70
C VAL A 169 6.33 9.52 9.71
N ALA A 170 6.84 8.74 10.67
CA ALA A 170 7.77 9.22 11.67
C ALA A 170 8.81 8.17 12.05
N ALA A 171 9.99 8.61 12.51
CA ALA A 171 11.11 7.72 12.81
C ALA A 171 10.81 6.70 13.90
N ASP A 172 10.08 7.09 14.95
CA ASP A 172 9.79 6.21 16.08
C ASP A 172 8.72 5.15 15.73
N THR A 173 7.67 5.55 15.02
CA THR A 173 6.62 4.65 14.53
C THR A 173 7.17 3.72 13.46
N THR A 174 8.02 4.22 12.56
CA THR A 174 8.71 3.41 11.54
C THR A 174 9.63 2.39 12.20
N ARG A 175 10.48 2.78 13.16
CA ARG A 175 11.33 1.83 13.89
C ARG A 175 10.51 0.72 14.55
N THR A 176 9.42 1.09 15.24
CA THR A 176 8.49 0.14 15.88
C THR A 176 7.88 -0.81 14.85
N ALA A 177 7.43 -0.28 13.70
CA ALA A 177 6.88 -1.07 12.61
C ALA A 177 7.87 -2.09 12.04
N LEU A 178 9.12 -1.69 11.82
CA LEU A 178 10.17 -2.59 11.33
C LEU A 178 10.44 -3.74 12.33
N ASP A 179 10.41 -3.45 13.63
CA ASP A 179 10.59 -4.48 14.66
C ASP A 179 9.40 -5.44 14.77
N GLU A 180 8.17 -4.96 14.55
CA GLU A 180 6.98 -5.80 14.45
C GLU A 180 7.04 -6.71 13.22
N LEU A 181 7.44 -6.17 12.07
CA LEU A 181 7.59 -6.93 10.82
C LEU A 181 8.62 -8.04 10.98
N ARG A 182 9.80 -7.74 11.56
CA ARG A 182 10.84 -8.76 11.83
C ARG A 182 10.33 -9.85 12.76
N ARG A 183 9.64 -9.48 13.85
CA ARG A 183 9.06 -10.44 14.80
C ARG A 183 8.02 -11.35 14.17
N ALA A 184 7.28 -10.86 13.18
CA ALA A 184 6.33 -11.64 12.41
C ALA A 184 6.98 -12.51 11.31
N GLY A 185 8.30 -12.46 11.13
CA GLY A 185 9.01 -13.23 10.11
C GLY A 185 8.99 -12.60 8.71
N VAL A 186 8.63 -11.33 8.59
CA VAL A 186 8.71 -10.59 7.32
C VAL A 186 10.17 -10.28 7.01
N ALA A 187 10.64 -10.64 5.81
CA ALA A 187 11.97 -10.26 5.35
C ALA A 187 12.00 -8.76 5.01
N LEU A 188 13.05 -8.05 5.40
CA LEU A 188 13.22 -6.62 5.12
C LEU A 188 14.48 -6.42 4.27
N SER A 189 14.40 -5.57 3.25
CA SER A 189 15.53 -5.22 2.38
C SER A 189 15.54 -3.72 2.10
N GLY A 190 16.69 -3.06 2.23
CA GLY A 190 16.84 -1.63 2.01
C GLY A 190 16.53 -0.76 3.22
N GLU A 191 16.32 0.54 3.00
CA GLU A 191 15.97 1.52 4.04
C GLU A 191 14.79 2.41 3.61
N PRO A 192 13.80 2.64 4.49
CA PRO A 192 12.67 3.49 4.16
C PRO A 192 13.07 4.95 4.19
N VAL A 193 12.43 5.76 3.35
CA VAL A 193 12.51 7.21 3.50
C VAL A 193 11.71 7.61 4.74
N VAL A 194 12.35 8.32 5.66
CA VAL A 194 11.73 8.92 6.85
C VAL A 194 12.38 10.28 7.05
N VAL A 195 11.60 11.37 6.98
CA VAL A 195 12.13 12.74 6.94
C VAL A 195 11.31 13.72 7.76
#